data_AF-A0A7J0H7S7-F1
#
_entry.id   AF-A0A7J0H7S7-F1
#
_cell.length_a   1.000
_cell.length_b   1.000
_cell.length_c   1.000
_cell.angle_alpha   90.00
_cell.angle_beta   90.00
_cell.angle_gamma   90.00
#
_symmetry.space_group_name_H-M   'P 1'
#
loop_
_entity.id
_entity.type
_entity.pdbx_description
1 polymer ?
#
loop_
_entity_poly.entity_id
_entity_poly.type
_entity_poly.pdbx_seq_one_letter_code
_entity_poly.pdbx_strand_id
1 'polypeptide(L)'
;MAYGGSAVGPPAVALGGAPATRQVKPERECEMRIEVTPDSPLRLRLLTGTAEIFGTEIAHEIWLTFPPGSNSQMSCRQTIVFTWYIATVEMDGNTETDYTAEETPMISYVNVHAVLEGWRNRAKASPSDVDQGPRLTVVGPTDSGKSTLSRMLLGWAAKQGWKPTFVDMDIGQASITIPGCIAATPIEMSIDPVDGIPLEMPLVYFYGHTTPSVNADLYKVLVKELAQILEDSFLEMQNPEPQAW
;
A
#
# COMPACT_ATOMS: atom_id res chain seq x y z
N MET A 1 -76.54 -13.73 -8.91
CA MET A 1 -75.28 -13.21 -9.46
C MET A 1 -74.33 -12.96 -8.30
N ALA A 2 -73.35 -13.83 -8.11
CA ALA A 2 -72.31 -13.68 -7.08
C ALA A 2 -71.03 -13.23 -7.77
N TYR A 3 -70.48 -12.07 -7.38
CA TYR A 3 -69.16 -11.63 -7.80
C TYR A 3 -68.16 -12.01 -6.71
N GLY A 4 -67.33 -13.02 -6.99
CA GLY A 4 -66.18 -13.37 -6.17
C GLY A 4 -64.98 -12.50 -6.57
N GLY A 5 -64.50 -11.68 -5.64
CA GLY A 5 -63.25 -10.94 -5.79
C GLY A 5 -62.07 -11.80 -5.31
N SER A 6 -61.16 -12.15 -6.22
CA SER A 6 -59.86 -12.71 -5.87
C SER A 6 -58.97 -11.62 -5.30
N ALA A 7 -58.52 -11.79 -4.05
CA ALA A 7 -57.51 -10.92 -3.44
C ALA A 7 -56.15 -11.25 -4.06
N VAL A 8 -55.62 -10.31 -4.85
CA VAL A 8 -54.25 -10.36 -5.38
C VAL A 8 -53.31 -10.02 -4.21
N GLY A 9 -52.62 -11.03 -3.69
CA GLY A 9 -51.53 -10.82 -2.72
C GLY A 9 -50.38 -10.05 -3.38
N PRO A 10 -49.60 -9.27 -2.60
CA PRO A 10 -48.48 -8.51 -3.14
C PRO A 10 -47.44 -9.46 -3.77
N PRO A 11 -46.73 -9.01 -4.82
CA PRO A 11 -45.71 -9.82 -5.47
C PRO A 11 -44.62 -10.16 -4.45
N ALA A 12 -44.26 -11.43 -4.39
CA ALA A 12 -43.13 -11.91 -3.61
C ALA A 12 -41.88 -11.15 -4.07
N VAL A 13 -41.34 -10.31 -3.18
CA VAL A 13 -40.01 -9.73 -3.33
C VAL A 13 -39.06 -10.93 -3.31
N ALA A 14 -38.44 -11.20 -4.46
CA ALA A 14 -37.32 -12.14 -4.51
C ALA A 14 -36.27 -11.62 -3.53
N LEU A 15 -36.08 -12.34 -2.43
CA LEU A 15 -34.91 -12.19 -1.58
C LEU A 15 -33.72 -12.47 -2.48
N GLY A 16 -33.03 -11.40 -2.91
CA GLY A 16 -31.75 -11.50 -3.58
C GLY A 16 -30.87 -12.39 -2.71
N GLY A 17 -30.34 -13.46 -3.31
CA GLY A 17 -29.45 -14.37 -2.61
C GLY A 17 -28.34 -13.57 -1.94
N ALA A 18 -28.06 -13.87 -0.67
CA ALA A 18 -26.88 -13.35 -0.01
C ALA A 18 -25.69 -13.54 -0.95
N PRO A 19 -24.82 -12.52 -1.14
CA PRO A 19 -23.63 -12.72 -1.95
C PRO A 19 -22.88 -13.91 -1.36
N ALA A 20 -22.60 -14.91 -2.21
CA ALA A 20 -21.99 -16.15 -1.76
C ALA A 20 -20.55 -15.82 -1.35
N THR A 21 -20.32 -15.71 -0.04
CA THR A 21 -18.97 -15.57 0.49
C THR A 21 -18.17 -16.81 0.08
N ARG A 22 -16.98 -16.60 -0.47
CA ARG A 22 -16.08 -17.68 -0.86
C ARG A 22 -14.86 -17.67 0.05
N GLN A 23 -14.39 -18.85 0.42
CA GLN A 23 -13.19 -19.01 1.24
C GLN A 23 -12.07 -19.60 0.38
N VAL A 24 -10.89 -19.00 0.50
CA VAL A 24 -9.66 -19.49 -0.11
C VAL A 24 -8.66 -19.79 0.98
N LYS A 25 -7.97 -20.92 0.83
CA LYS A 25 -6.97 -21.41 1.78
C LYS A 25 -5.61 -21.41 1.09
N PRO A 26 -4.93 -20.25 0.98
CA PRO A 26 -3.58 -20.23 0.45
C PRO A 26 -2.66 -21.08 1.32
N GLU A 27 -1.79 -21.85 0.65
CA GLU A 27 -0.74 -22.61 1.29
C GLU A 27 0.39 -21.69 1.75
N ARG A 28 1.38 -22.26 2.44
CA ARG A 28 2.56 -21.54 2.90
C ARG A 28 3.30 -20.89 1.72
N GLU A 29 3.78 -19.66 1.92
CA GLU A 29 4.62 -18.92 0.96
C GLU A 29 3.93 -18.61 -0.38
N CYS A 30 2.60 -18.68 -0.40
CA CYS A 30 1.79 -18.34 -1.57
C CYS A 30 1.22 -16.92 -1.48
N GLU A 31 1.02 -16.30 -2.64
CA GLU A 31 0.25 -15.05 -2.77
C GLU A 31 -1.01 -15.25 -3.59
N MET A 32 -2.11 -14.70 -3.11
CA MET A 32 -3.37 -14.61 -3.84
C MET A 32 -3.42 -13.25 -4.53
N ARG A 33 -3.42 -13.27 -5.86
CA ARG A 33 -3.51 -12.08 -6.71
C ARG A 33 -4.95 -11.88 -7.12
N ILE A 34 -5.51 -10.72 -6.80
CA ILE A 34 -6.92 -10.41 -7.02
C ILE A 34 -7.04 -9.11 -7.80
N GLU A 35 -7.83 -9.14 -8.85
CA GLU A 35 -8.31 -7.95 -9.55
C GLU A 35 -9.76 -7.67 -9.19
N VAL A 36 -10.01 -6.48 -8.64
CA VAL A 36 -11.32 -6.02 -8.20
C VAL A 36 -12.13 -5.55 -9.41
N THR A 37 -13.39 -5.96 -9.49
CA THR A 37 -14.28 -5.52 -10.58
C THR A 37 -14.51 -4.00 -10.54
N PRO A 38 -14.69 -3.35 -11.71
CA PRO A 38 -14.91 -1.91 -11.78
C PRO A 38 -16.26 -1.45 -11.21
N ASP A 39 -17.23 -2.36 -11.10
CA ASP A 39 -18.64 -2.02 -10.83
C ASP A 39 -19.10 -2.30 -9.40
N SER A 40 -18.36 -3.13 -8.64
CA SER A 40 -18.74 -3.51 -7.29
C SER A 40 -17.51 -3.62 -6.36
N PRO A 41 -17.69 -3.33 -5.07
CA PRO A 41 -16.61 -3.44 -4.09
C PRO A 41 -16.31 -4.92 -3.78
N LEU A 42 -15.08 -5.19 -3.40
CA LEU A 42 -14.64 -6.47 -2.86
C LEU A 42 -14.38 -6.32 -1.37
N ARG A 43 -14.89 -7.25 -0.55
CA ARG A 43 -14.56 -7.32 0.87
C ARG A 43 -13.71 -8.55 1.14
N LEU A 44 -12.64 -8.37 1.91
CA LEU A 44 -11.75 -9.44 2.35
C LEU A 44 -11.69 -9.48 3.88
N ARG A 45 -11.69 -10.67 4.47
CA ARG A 45 -11.34 -10.85 5.89
C ARG A 45 -10.48 -12.07 6.11
N LEU A 46 -9.58 -11.99 7.08
CA LEU A 46 -8.79 -13.12 7.53
C LEU A 46 -9.57 -13.90 8.60
N LEU A 47 -9.78 -15.20 8.39
CA LEU A 47 -10.45 -16.07 9.38
C LEU A 47 -9.43 -16.79 10.28
N THR A 48 -8.39 -17.36 9.69
CA THR A 48 -7.37 -18.13 10.41
C THR A 48 -5.99 -17.91 9.80
N GLY A 49 -4.93 -18.13 10.60
CA GLY A 49 -3.54 -17.91 10.17
C GLY A 49 -3.17 -16.44 10.19
N THR A 50 -2.10 -16.08 9.48
CA THR A 50 -1.62 -14.69 9.34
C THR A 50 -1.46 -14.38 7.86
N ALA A 51 -1.99 -13.25 7.40
CA ALA A 51 -1.82 -12.81 6.02
C ALA A 51 -1.50 -11.31 5.99
N GLU A 52 -0.82 -10.87 4.94
CA GLU A 52 -0.44 -9.48 4.73
C GLU A 52 -0.75 -9.00 3.32
N ILE A 53 -1.06 -7.71 3.18
CA ILE A 53 -1.23 -7.01 1.92
C ILE A 53 -0.13 -5.96 1.85
N PHE A 54 0.78 -6.11 0.88
CA PHE A 54 1.91 -5.21 0.67
C PHE A 54 2.69 -4.88 1.96
N GLY A 55 2.91 -5.87 2.82
CA GLY A 55 3.65 -5.74 4.09
C GLY A 55 2.82 -5.26 5.30
N THR A 56 1.53 -4.95 5.11
CA THR A 56 0.60 -4.67 6.20
C THR A 56 -0.19 -5.91 6.57
N GLU A 57 -0.12 -6.30 7.85
CA GLU A 57 -0.83 -7.47 8.37
C GLU A 57 -2.35 -7.24 8.45
N ILE A 58 -3.13 -8.24 8.01
CA ILE A 58 -4.59 -8.20 8.07
C ILE A 58 -5.06 -8.66 9.45
N ALA A 59 -5.89 -7.86 10.10
CA ALA A 59 -6.51 -8.23 11.37
C ALA A 59 -7.57 -9.34 11.20
N HIS A 60 -7.65 -10.24 12.19
CA HIS A 60 -8.61 -11.35 12.19
C HIS A 60 -10.05 -10.85 12.29
N GLU A 61 -10.94 -11.47 11.52
CA GLU A 61 -12.38 -11.24 11.50
C GLU A 61 -12.83 -9.82 11.12
N ILE A 62 -11.90 -8.92 10.77
CA ILE A 62 -12.18 -7.56 10.31
C ILE A 62 -12.32 -7.56 8.78
N TRP A 63 -13.41 -6.97 8.30
CA TRP A 63 -13.65 -6.77 6.87
C TRP A 63 -12.89 -5.56 6.34
N LEU A 64 -11.97 -5.80 5.40
CA LEU A 64 -11.35 -4.78 4.55
C LEU A 64 -12.21 -4.60 3.30
N THR A 65 -12.62 -3.37 2.99
CA THR A 65 -13.48 -3.09 1.83
C THR A 65 -12.69 -2.35 0.75
N PHE A 66 -12.45 -3.01 -0.37
CA PHE A 66 -11.80 -2.46 -1.54
C PHE A 66 -12.87 -1.82 -2.45
N PRO A 67 -12.79 -0.51 -2.72
CA PRO A 67 -13.78 0.19 -3.53
C PRO A 67 -13.70 -0.21 -5.02
N PRO A 68 -14.80 -0.04 -5.79
CA PRO A 68 -14.83 -0.39 -7.21
C PRO A 68 -13.74 0.36 -8.01
N GLY A 69 -13.10 -0.34 -8.95
CA GLY A 69 -11.94 0.17 -9.69
C GLY A 69 -12.20 1.29 -10.70
N SER A 70 -13.46 1.69 -10.95
CA SER A 70 -13.81 2.68 -11.98
C SER A 70 -13.59 4.14 -11.56
N ASN A 71 -13.65 4.47 -10.26
CA ASN A 71 -13.87 5.85 -9.82
C ASN A 71 -12.93 6.37 -8.70
N SER A 72 -11.92 5.61 -8.29
CA SER A 72 -11.00 6.06 -7.26
C SER A 72 -9.56 6.00 -7.76
N GLN A 73 -8.94 7.19 -7.83
CA GLN A 73 -7.51 7.36 -8.11
C GLN A 73 -6.61 6.72 -7.03
N MET A 74 -7.21 6.29 -5.91
CA MET A 74 -6.57 5.54 -4.82
C MET A 74 -7.03 4.07 -4.75
N SER A 75 -7.96 3.60 -5.61
CA SER A 75 -8.38 2.19 -5.58
C SER A 75 -7.29 1.32 -6.19
N CYS A 76 -6.72 0.46 -5.36
CA CYS A 76 -5.87 -0.64 -5.82
C CYS A 76 -6.74 -1.61 -6.64
N ARG A 77 -6.78 -1.42 -7.96
CA ARG A 77 -7.44 -2.35 -8.90
C ARG A 77 -6.92 -3.78 -8.74
N GLN A 78 -5.65 -3.90 -8.38
CA GLN A 78 -5.00 -5.15 -8.06
C GLN A 78 -4.56 -5.15 -6.59
N THR A 79 -4.97 -6.17 -5.84
CA THR A 79 -4.49 -6.42 -4.49
C THR A 79 -3.85 -7.80 -4.41
N ILE A 80 -2.81 -7.91 -3.59
CA ILE A 80 -2.05 -9.15 -3.41
C ILE A 80 -2.05 -9.49 -1.93
N VAL A 81 -2.66 -10.62 -1.60
CA VAL A 81 -2.69 -11.16 -0.22
C VAL A 81 -1.63 -12.25 -0.12
N PHE A 82 -0.59 -12.03 0.66
CA PHE A 82 0.47 -13.00 0.89
C PHE A 82 0.33 -13.67 2.26
N THR A 83 0.75 -14.92 2.37
CA THR A 83 0.84 -15.62 3.66
C THR A 83 2.17 -16.35 3.83
N TRP A 84 2.82 -16.11 4.96
CA TRP A 84 4.03 -16.84 5.38
C TRP A 84 3.73 -18.27 5.83
N TYR A 85 2.48 -18.52 6.23
CA TYR A 85 2.02 -19.80 6.77
C TYR A 85 0.70 -20.21 6.11
N ILE A 86 0.00 -21.20 6.65
CA ILE A 86 -1.36 -21.52 6.18
C ILE A 86 -2.31 -20.44 6.71
N ALA A 87 -3.13 -19.88 5.82
CA ALA A 87 -4.18 -18.91 6.17
C ALA A 87 -5.51 -19.29 5.51
N THR A 88 -6.62 -18.80 6.07
CA THR A 88 -7.93 -18.86 5.42
C THR A 88 -8.46 -17.43 5.25
N VAL A 89 -8.64 -17.01 4.01
CA VAL A 89 -9.18 -15.71 3.65
C VAL A 89 -10.59 -15.90 3.13
N GLU A 90 -11.54 -15.14 3.67
CA GLU A 90 -12.89 -15.08 3.14
C GLU A 90 -13.06 -13.82 2.29
N MET A 91 -13.67 -13.99 1.12
CA MET A 91 -13.96 -12.94 0.17
C MET A 91 -15.47 -12.83 -0.03
N ASP A 92 -15.92 -11.59 -0.15
CA ASP A 92 -17.30 -11.26 -0.46
C ASP A 92 -17.35 -10.19 -1.55
N GLY A 93 -18.06 -10.47 -2.63
CA GLY A 93 -18.06 -9.66 -3.85
C GLY A 93 -17.41 -10.37 -5.03
N ASN A 94 -17.60 -9.80 -6.22
CA ASN A 94 -17.08 -10.34 -7.46
C ASN A 94 -15.64 -9.89 -7.71
N THR A 95 -14.87 -10.74 -8.36
CA THR A 95 -13.51 -10.42 -8.84
C THR A 95 -13.47 -10.58 -10.36
N GLU A 96 -12.64 -9.77 -11.01
CA GLU A 96 -12.36 -9.89 -12.44
C GLU A 96 -11.46 -11.11 -12.68
N THR A 97 -10.38 -11.19 -11.90
CA THR A 97 -9.52 -12.37 -11.83
C THR A 97 -9.09 -12.61 -10.38
N ASP A 98 -8.99 -13.88 -9.98
CA ASP A 98 -8.37 -14.29 -8.72
C ASP A 98 -7.67 -15.64 -8.90
N TYR A 99 -6.39 -15.70 -8.54
CA TYR A 99 -5.61 -16.93 -8.56
C TYR A 99 -4.54 -16.91 -7.46
N THR A 100 -4.10 -18.10 -7.05
CA THR A 100 -3.00 -18.28 -6.10
C THR A 100 -1.72 -18.58 -6.87
N ALA A 101 -0.66 -17.82 -6.59
CA ALA A 101 0.68 -18.03 -7.12
C ALA A 101 1.58 -18.59 -6.03
N GLU A 102 2.28 -19.69 -6.35
CA GLU A 102 3.21 -20.39 -5.45
C GLU A 102 4.63 -19.82 -5.55
N GLU A 103 5.03 -19.35 -6.74
CA GLU A 103 6.35 -18.75 -6.95
C GLU A 103 6.30 -17.24 -6.71
N THR A 104 6.90 -16.80 -5.61
CA THR A 104 6.92 -15.38 -5.22
C THR A 104 8.34 -14.92 -4.86
N PRO A 105 8.70 -13.66 -5.16
CA PRO A 105 9.99 -13.08 -4.76
C PRO A 105 10.04 -12.65 -3.27
N MET A 106 9.04 -13.02 -2.45
CA MET A 106 8.86 -12.49 -1.08
C MET A 106 10.05 -12.77 -0.16
N ILE A 107 10.69 -13.93 -0.29
CA ILE A 107 11.90 -14.27 0.49
C ILE A 107 13.03 -13.27 0.20
N SER A 108 13.22 -12.89 -1.06
CA SER A 108 14.23 -11.91 -1.45
C SER A 108 13.95 -10.54 -0.84
N TYR A 109 12.68 -10.12 -0.81
CA TYR A 109 12.28 -8.84 -0.25
C TYR A 109 12.48 -8.78 1.27
N VAL A 110 12.13 -9.85 1.99
CA VAL A 110 12.38 -9.92 3.44
C VAL A 110 13.87 -9.96 3.77
N ASN A 111 14.68 -10.64 2.96
CA ASN A 111 16.13 -10.62 3.14
C ASN A 111 16.71 -9.20 3.02
N VAL A 112 16.23 -8.42 2.04
CA VAL A 112 16.60 -7.00 1.91
C VAL A 112 16.17 -6.21 3.15
N HIS A 113 14.93 -6.39 3.61
CA HIS A 113 14.45 -5.74 4.83
C HIS A 113 15.29 -6.07 6.07
N ALA A 114 15.70 -7.34 6.24
CA ALA A 114 16.54 -7.78 7.34
C ALA A 114 17.93 -7.13 7.31
N VAL A 115 18.52 -6.94 6.13
CA VAL A 115 19.81 -6.23 5.99
C VAL A 115 19.65 -4.75 6.36
N LEU A 116 18.60 -4.09 5.86
CA LEU A 116 18.29 -2.69 6.19
C LEU A 116 18.06 -2.52 7.69
N GLU A 117 17.38 -3.48 8.31
CA GLU A 117 17.14 -3.50 9.75
C GLU A 117 18.44 -3.60 10.55
N GLY A 118 19.37 -4.45 10.11
CA GLY A 118 20.72 -4.48 10.67
C GLY A 118 21.45 -3.14 10.54
N TRP A 119 21.23 -2.39 9.46
CA TRP A 119 21.83 -1.08 9.25
C TRP A 119 21.22 -0.02 10.16
N ARG A 120 19.88 0.00 10.31
CA ARG A 120 19.15 0.88 11.24
C ARG A 120 19.59 0.67 12.69
N ASN A 121 19.74 -0.58 13.12
CA ASN A 121 20.15 -0.90 14.48
C ASN A 121 21.59 -0.46 14.78
N ARG A 122 22.52 -0.57 13.81
CA ARG A 122 23.88 -0.04 13.96
C ARG A 122 23.91 1.48 14.04
N ALA A 123 23.15 2.15 13.17
CA ALA A 123 22.99 3.61 13.18
C ALA A 123 22.47 4.10 14.53
N LYS A 124 21.47 3.41 15.10
CA LYS A 124 20.91 3.75 16.42
C LYS A 124 21.89 3.50 17.58
N ALA A 125 22.77 2.50 17.47
CA ALA A 125 23.71 2.14 18.54
C ALA A 125 24.97 3.02 18.58
N SER A 126 25.34 3.64 17.47
CA SER A 126 26.49 4.54 17.33
C SER A 126 26.01 5.85 16.70
N PRO A 127 25.48 6.81 17.47
CA PRO A 127 25.08 8.10 16.91
C PRO A 127 26.32 8.96 16.65
N SER A 128 27.03 8.67 15.56
CA SER A 128 28.02 9.58 14.95
C SER A 128 27.39 10.22 13.72
N ASP A 129 27.89 11.39 13.27
CA ASP A 129 27.42 12.05 12.03
C ASP A 129 27.47 11.14 10.78
N VAL A 130 28.24 10.05 10.84
CA VAL A 130 28.43 9.10 9.73
C VAL A 130 27.43 7.94 9.76
N ASP A 131 26.79 7.71 10.91
CA ASP A 131 25.95 6.55 11.19
C ASP A 131 24.46 6.90 11.05
N GLN A 132 24.08 7.46 9.90
CA GLN A 132 22.69 7.75 9.56
C GLN A 132 21.91 6.47 9.20
N GLY A 133 20.58 6.56 9.28
CA GLY A 133 19.70 5.50 8.79
C GLY A 133 19.94 5.19 7.30
N PRO A 134 19.65 3.96 6.85
CA PRO A 134 19.95 3.54 5.48
C PRO A 134 19.08 4.28 4.46
N ARG A 135 19.70 4.78 3.38
CA ARG A 135 19.01 5.37 2.22
C ARG A 135 18.94 4.32 1.10
N LEU A 136 17.74 3.99 0.65
CA LEU A 136 17.49 3.01 -0.40
C LEU A 136 16.83 3.68 -1.60
N THR A 137 17.33 3.40 -2.81
CA THR A 137 16.67 3.76 -4.07
C THR A 137 16.34 2.50 -4.85
N VAL A 138 15.07 2.34 -5.24
CA VAL A 138 14.60 1.22 -6.07
C VAL A 138 14.59 1.67 -7.53
N VAL A 139 15.33 0.98 -8.39
CA VAL A 139 15.45 1.30 -9.82
C VAL A 139 15.09 0.10 -10.67
N GLY A 140 14.50 0.35 -11.84
CA GLY A 140 14.09 -0.69 -12.78
C GLY A 140 13.16 -0.16 -13.86
N PRO A 141 12.83 -0.97 -14.89
CA PRO A 141 11.92 -0.58 -15.95
C PRO A 141 10.48 -0.37 -15.43
N THR A 142 9.61 0.18 -16.27
CA THR A 142 8.15 0.25 -16.02
C THR A 142 7.59 -1.16 -15.75
N ASP A 143 6.58 -1.24 -14.89
CA ASP A 143 5.87 -2.50 -14.56
C ASP A 143 6.71 -3.62 -13.94
N SER A 144 7.86 -3.29 -13.35
CA SER A 144 8.71 -4.24 -12.60
C SER A 144 8.35 -4.39 -11.11
N GLY A 145 7.26 -3.78 -10.64
CA GLY A 145 6.82 -3.87 -9.24
C GLY A 145 7.57 -2.97 -8.24
N LYS A 146 8.26 -1.92 -8.71
CA LYS A 146 9.02 -0.98 -7.87
C LYS A 146 8.20 -0.36 -6.75
N SER A 147 7.03 0.19 -7.08
CA SER A 147 6.14 0.83 -6.10
C SER A 147 5.60 -0.17 -5.08
N THR A 148 5.31 -1.39 -5.53
CA THR A 148 4.89 -2.50 -4.67
C THR A 148 5.98 -2.90 -3.68
N LEU A 149 7.23 -3.07 -4.15
CA LEU A 149 8.37 -3.36 -3.28
C LEU A 149 8.61 -2.25 -2.26
N SER A 150 8.59 -0.98 -2.70
CA SER A 150 8.73 0.17 -1.79
C SER A 150 7.65 0.14 -0.71
N ARG A 151 6.39 -0.12 -1.06
CA ARG A 151 5.28 -0.23 -0.10
C ARG A 151 5.50 -1.35 0.93
N MET A 152 5.95 -2.53 0.49
CA MET A 152 6.28 -3.66 1.38
C MET A 152 7.39 -3.30 2.38
N LEU A 153 8.49 -2.73 1.90
CA LEU A 153 9.61 -2.33 2.77
C LEU A 153 9.20 -1.26 3.79
N LEU A 154 8.35 -0.30 3.39
CA LEU A 154 7.82 0.71 4.30
C LEU A 154 6.86 0.10 5.33
N GLY A 155 5.95 -0.78 4.90
CA GLY A 155 5.00 -1.46 5.79
C GLY A 155 5.71 -2.28 6.87
N TRP A 156 6.72 -3.06 6.48
CA TRP A 156 7.53 -3.82 7.45
C TRP A 156 8.37 -2.94 8.37
N ALA A 157 8.91 -1.83 7.87
CA ALA A 157 9.65 -0.87 8.70
C ALA A 157 8.73 -0.18 9.72
N ALA A 158 7.54 0.27 9.30
CA ALA A 158 6.54 0.86 10.17
C ALA A 158 6.05 -0.14 11.24
N LYS A 159 5.85 -1.41 10.87
CA LYS A 159 5.52 -2.50 11.80
C LYS A 159 6.59 -2.71 12.88
N GLN A 160 7.86 -2.47 12.57
CA GLN A 160 8.97 -2.54 13.54
C GLN A 160 9.16 -1.25 14.35
N GLY A 161 8.29 -0.25 14.13
CA GLY A 161 8.34 1.04 14.85
C GLY A 161 9.36 2.03 14.28
N TRP A 162 9.93 1.76 13.10
CA TRP A 162 10.75 2.74 12.40
C TRP A 162 9.88 3.76 11.69
N LYS A 163 10.41 4.98 11.56
CA LYS A 163 9.77 6.09 10.86
C LYS A 163 10.54 6.46 9.58
N PRO A 164 10.51 5.62 8.52
CA PRO A 164 11.22 5.93 7.28
C PRO A 164 10.53 7.07 6.52
N THR A 165 11.32 7.88 5.81
CA THR A 165 10.79 8.86 4.86
C THR A 165 10.63 8.18 3.49
N PHE A 166 9.40 8.13 2.98
CA PHE A 166 9.13 7.68 1.63
C PHE A 166 9.31 8.84 0.66
N VAL A 167 10.11 8.62 -0.39
CA VAL A 167 10.34 9.60 -1.46
C VAL A 167 9.87 9.00 -2.78
N ASP A 168 8.94 9.68 -3.42
CA ASP A 168 8.39 9.33 -4.72
C ASP A 168 8.94 10.27 -5.80
N MET A 169 9.74 9.68 -6.68
CA MET A 169 10.37 10.36 -7.81
C MET A 169 9.74 10.02 -9.16
N ASP A 170 8.67 9.20 -9.17
CA ASP A 170 7.93 8.85 -10.38
C ASP A 170 6.82 9.87 -10.68
N ILE A 171 7.15 10.84 -11.53
CA ILE A 171 6.20 11.87 -11.98
C ILE A 171 5.09 11.32 -12.89
N GLY A 172 5.26 10.12 -13.45
CA GLY A 172 4.25 9.51 -14.33
C GLY A 172 3.15 8.83 -13.53
N GLN A 173 3.54 8.02 -12.55
CA GLN A 173 2.64 7.28 -11.66
C GLN A 173 2.91 7.59 -10.18
N ALA A 174 2.59 8.83 -9.81
CA ALA A 174 2.73 9.28 -8.43
C ALA A 174 1.86 8.45 -7.47
N SER A 175 2.48 7.97 -6.39
CA SER A 175 1.88 7.18 -5.32
C SER A 175 1.46 8.04 -4.12
N ILE A 176 1.99 9.26 -3.99
CA ILE A 176 1.70 10.18 -2.87
C ILE A 176 0.63 11.22 -3.26
N THR A 177 0.67 11.74 -4.48
CA THR A 177 -0.15 12.87 -4.90
C THR A 177 -0.54 12.76 -6.39
N ILE A 178 -0.95 13.86 -7.01
CA ILE A 178 -1.30 13.91 -8.43
C ILE A 178 -0.08 13.61 -9.33
N PRO A 179 -0.32 13.08 -10.55
CA PRO A 179 0.73 12.94 -11.55
C PRO A 179 1.41 14.28 -11.88
N GLY A 180 2.70 14.23 -12.21
CA GLY A 180 3.51 15.41 -12.47
C GLY A 180 4.12 16.04 -11.22
N CYS A 181 4.09 15.34 -10.08
CA CYS A 181 4.70 15.77 -8.83
C CYS A 181 5.84 14.83 -8.41
N ILE A 182 6.83 15.42 -7.74
CA ILE A 182 7.81 14.70 -6.93
C ILE A 182 7.43 14.97 -5.48
N ALA A 183 7.37 13.94 -4.66
CA ALA A 183 6.89 14.10 -3.29
C ALA A 183 7.67 13.26 -2.28
N ALA A 184 7.66 13.68 -1.02
CA ALA A 184 8.19 12.90 0.09
C ALA A 184 7.26 12.99 1.30
N THR A 185 7.08 11.91 2.04
CA THR A 185 6.25 11.87 3.26
C THR A 185 6.89 10.96 4.31
N PRO A 186 6.95 11.37 5.59
CA PRO A 186 7.36 10.48 6.67
C PRO A 186 6.27 9.43 6.93
N ILE A 187 6.68 8.17 7.11
CA ILE A 187 5.76 7.09 7.48
C ILE A 187 5.84 6.88 8.99
N GLU A 188 4.92 7.51 9.73
CA GLU A 188 4.90 7.42 11.19
C GLU A 188 4.00 6.31 11.73
N MET A 189 3.01 5.89 10.95
CA MET A 189 2.01 4.88 11.30
C MET A 189 2.01 3.73 10.30
N SER A 190 1.39 2.62 10.67
CA SER A 190 1.16 1.51 9.75
C SER A 190 0.38 1.97 8.51
N ILE A 191 0.86 1.57 7.33
CA ILE A 191 0.20 1.85 6.05
C ILE A 191 -1.10 1.05 5.98
N ASP A 192 -2.21 1.70 5.66
CA ASP A 192 -3.49 1.01 5.48
C ASP A 192 -3.46 0.17 4.19
N PRO A 193 -3.91 -1.10 4.19
CA PRO A 193 -3.83 -1.95 3.00
C PRO A 193 -4.79 -1.53 1.88
N VAL A 194 -5.81 -0.71 2.19
CA VAL A 194 -6.80 -0.18 1.25
C VAL A 194 -6.47 1.27 0.88
N ASP A 195 -6.35 2.15 1.88
CA ASP A 195 -6.15 3.59 1.69
C ASP A 195 -4.69 3.94 1.35
N GLY A 196 -3.74 3.05 1.65
CA GLY A 196 -2.35 3.18 1.28
C GLY A 196 -1.56 4.11 2.21
N ILE A 197 -0.70 4.93 1.60
CA ILE A 197 0.30 5.74 2.32
C ILE A 197 -0.40 6.96 2.96
N PRO A 198 -0.24 7.17 4.28
CA PRO A 198 -0.83 8.34 4.94
C PRO A 198 -0.22 9.65 4.42
N LEU A 199 -1.07 10.64 4.18
CA LEU A 199 -0.73 11.94 3.58
C LEU A 199 -0.78 13.09 4.59
N GLU A 200 -0.23 12.89 5.79
CA GLU A 200 -0.33 13.91 6.86
C GLU A 200 0.47 15.18 6.56
N MET A 201 1.75 15.03 6.20
CA MET A 201 2.62 16.16 5.85
C MET A 201 3.54 15.83 4.66
N PRO A 202 2.98 15.70 3.45
CA PRO A 202 3.80 15.47 2.26
C PRO A 202 4.49 16.76 1.80
N LEU A 203 5.79 16.70 1.57
CA LEU A 203 6.54 17.71 0.84
C LEU A 203 6.37 17.44 -0.66
N VAL A 204 5.80 18.38 -1.41
CA VAL A 204 5.43 18.18 -2.82
C VAL A 204 6.00 19.27 -3.71
N TYR A 205 6.63 18.87 -4.81
CA TYR A 205 7.07 19.74 -5.89
C TYR A 205 6.34 19.40 -7.18
N PHE A 206 5.67 20.40 -7.76
CA PHE A 206 4.97 20.24 -9.03
C PHE A 206 5.91 20.51 -10.21
N TYR A 207 6.14 19.47 -11.02
CA TYR A 207 6.93 19.54 -12.25
C TYR A 207 6.08 19.89 -13.48
N GLY A 208 4.78 19.55 -13.47
CA GLY A 208 3.82 19.97 -14.50
C GLY A 208 3.73 19.08 -15.74
N HIS A 209 4.59 18.06 -15.85
CA HIS A 209 4.51 17.05 -16.91
C HIS A 209 4.61 15.64 -16.33
N THR A 210 4.03 14.66 -17.01
CA THR A 210 4.10 13.24 -16.60
C THR A 210 5.36 12.53 -17.10
N THR A 211 6.20 13.22 -17.88
CA THR A 211 7.42 12.65 -18.48
C THR A 211 8.64 13.52 -18.20
N PRO A 212 9.74 12.95 -17.67
CA PRO A 212 10.90 13.72 -17.25
C PRO A 212 11.71 14.26 -18.44
N SER A 213 11.52 13.70 -19.64
CA SER A 213 12.23 14.12 -20.85
C SER A 213 11.80 15.49 -21.39
N VAL A 214 10.64 16.01 -20.96
CA VAL A 214 10.15 17.33 -21.42
C VAL A 214 11.07 18.46 -20.96
N ASN A 215 11.53 18.39 -19.70
CA ASN A 215 12.46 19.34 -19.11
C ASN A 215 13.31 18.65 -18.03
N ALA A 216 14.32 17.91 -18.48
CA ALA A 216 15.20 17.15 -17.59
C ALA A 216 15.99 18.03 -16.62
N ASP A 217 16.28 19.29 -16.98
CA ASP A 217 17.02 20.19 -16.12
C ASP A 217 16.16 20.70 -14.96
N LEU A 218 14.90 21.05 -15.23
CA LEU A 218 13.93 21.36 -14.17
C LEU A 218 13.73 20.15 -13.25
N TYR A 219 13.57 18.94 -13.79
CA TYR A 219 13.43 17.73 -12.97
C TYR A 219 14.63 17.55 -12.03
N LYS A 220 15.86 17.70 -12.53
CA LYS A 220 17.08 17.62 -11.71
C LYS A 220 17.12 18.70 -10.62
N VAL A 221 16.67 19.93 -10.91
CA VAL A 221 16.60 21.00 -9.92
C VAL A 221 15.60 20.63 -8.82
N LEU A 222 14.40 20.19 -9.18
CA LEU A 222 13.38 19.79 -8.19
C LEU A 222 13.85 18.64 -7.30
N VAL A 223 14.51 17.62 -7.87
CA VAL A 223 15.09 16.52 -7.08
C VAL A 223 16.18 17.01 -6.12
N LYS A 224 17.03 17.96 -6.55
CA LYS A 224 18.06 18.55 -5.70
C LYS A 224 17.47 19.37 -4.55
N GLU A 225 16.48 20.20 -4.84
CA GLU A 225 15.77 20.98 -3.83
C GLU A 225 15.10 20.05 -2.81
N LEU A 226 14.42 19.00 -3.27
CA LEU A 226 13.81 18.00 -2.40
C LEU A 226 14.86 17.31 -1.52
N ALA A 227 16.00 16.91 -2.08
CA ALA A 227 17.07 16.28 -1.32
C ALA A 227 17.66 17.22 -0.25
N GLN A 228 17.83 18.51 -0.58
CA GLN A 228 18.34 19.50 0.36
C GLN A 228 17.38 19.71 1.55
N ILE A 229 16.09 19.91 1.28
CA ILE A 229 15.10 20.09 2.36
C ILE A 229 15.00 18.83 3.23
N LEU A 230 15.06 17.64 2.62
CA LEU A 230 15.04 16.40 3.39
C LEU A 230 16.27 16.26 4.28
N GLU A 231 17.47 16.64 3.82
CA GLU A 231 18.67 16.65 4.65
C GLU A 231 18.55 17.64 5.81
N ASP A 232 18.09 18.86 5.52
CA ASP A 232 17.91 19.91 6.53
C ASP A 232 16.89 19.47 7.60
N SER A 233 15.75 18.92 7.17
CA SER A 233 14.73 18.36 8.09
C SER A 233 15.26 17.22 8.95
N PHE A 234 16.17 16.39 8.40
CA PHE A 234 16.76 15.27 9.12
C PHE A 234 17.77 15.74 10.18
N LEU A 235 18.56 16.76 9.87
CA LEU A 235 19.50 17.40 10.79
C LEU A 235 18.75 18.13 11.93
N GLU A 236 17.66 18.84 11.62
CA GLU A 236 16.80 19.48 12.63
C GLU A 236 16.22 18.47 13.61
N MET A 237 15.78 17.29 13.13
CA MET A 237 15.28 16.22 13.99
C MET A 237 16.37 15.60 14.90
N GLN A 238 17.65 15.65 14.49
CA GLN A 238 18.76 15.13 15.30
C GLN A 238 19.24 16.11 16.37
N ASN A 239 19.01 17.41 16.19
CA ASN A 239 19.41 18.45 17.13
C ASN A 239 18.22 19.33 17.52
N PRO A 240 17.25 18.82 18.30
CA PRO A 240 16.13 19.64 18.76
C PRO A 240 16.71 20.74 19.65
N GLU A 241 16.71 21.99 19.19
CA GLU A 241 17.03 23.12 20.06
C GLU A 241 16.12 23.02 21.30
N PRO A 242 16.67 23.15 22.52
CA PRO A 242 15.83 23.21 23.71
C PRO A 242 14.92 24.42 23.57
N GLN A 243 13.63 24.18 23.32
CA GLN A 243 12.62 25.23 23.33
C GLN A 243 12.70 25.93 24.69
N ALA A 244 13.27 27.14 24.67
CA ALA A 244 13.32 28.02 25.82
C ALA A 244 11.88 28.38 26.18
N TRP A 245 11.44 27.87 27.33
CA TRP A 245 10.23 28.30 28.02
C TRP A 245 10.47 29.65 28.72
#